data_AF-A0ABD1EDY7-F1
#
_entry.id   AF-A0ABD1EDY7-F1
#
_cell.length_a   1.000
_cell.length_b   1.000
_cell.length_c   1.000
_cell.angle_alpha   90.00
_cell.angle_beta   90.00
_cell.angle_gamma   90.00
#
_symmetry.space_group_name_H-M   'P 1'
#
loop_
_entity.id
_entity.type
_entity.pdbx_description
1 polymer ?
#
loop_
_entity_poly.entity_id
_entity_poly.type
_entity_poly.pdbx_seq_one_letter_code
_entity_poly.pdbx_strand_id
1 'polypeptide(L)'
;MSICDEKHYLPLHLSNLSKPEIIEYLRIKHQRIYEEIHLLLKISSPQLLAYLLIEVLIQILHLYSIIVHIIYKFDNPTAGSTIILNCISIVWHGNGVYYLCWNMNILNEMVERLRRILTLCKFTTEDAEEHRQFRIFINKLGHQKSILINDYFEIDLGIIGPVVGNILTYVLVALQFKIPPQKTN
;
A
#
# COMPACT_ATOMS: atom_id res chain seq x y z
N MET A 1 31.67 -5.39 -20.30
CA MET A 1 30.22 -5.60 -20.38
C MET A 1 29.57 -4.39 -19.73
N SER A 2 28.89 -3.56 -20.54
CA SER A 2 28.30 -2.30 -20.07
C SER A 2 27.14 -2.60 -19.12
N ILE A 3 27.26 -2.23 -17.85
CA ILE A 3 26.18 -2.40 -16.84
C ILE A 3 25.07 -1.35 -17.06
N CYS A 4 25.26 -0.41 -17.97
CA CYS A 4 24.26 0.59 -18.33
C CYS A 4 24.10 0.65 -19.86
N ASP A 5 23.00 0.11 -20.38
CA ASP A 5 22.49 0.57 -21.66
C ASP A 5 22.17 2.07 -21.53
N GLU A 6 22.59 2.83 -22.54
CA GLU A 6 22.74 4.30 -22.62
C GLU A 6 21.46 5.15 -22.40
N LYS A 7 20.41 4.59 -21.78
CA LYS A 7 19.12 5.27 -21.56
C LYS A 7 18.83 5.63 -20.10
N HIS A 8 19.74 5.34 -19.17
CA HIS A 8 19.59 5.77 -17.78
C HIS A 8 20.53 6.95 -17.52
N TYR A 9 19.96 8.15 -17.41
CA TYR A 9 20.68 9.34 -16.98
C TYR A 9 21.21 9.11 -15.57
N LEU A 10 22.48 8.72 -15.46
CA LEU A 10 23.19 8.85 -14.20
C LEU A 10 23.31 10.36 -13.95
N PRO A 11 22.82 10.89 -12.82
CA PRO A 11 22.94 12.31 -12.56
C PRO A 11 24.43 12.70 -12.54
N LEU A 12 24.76 13.86 -13.12
CA LEU A 12 26.13 14.33 -13.43
C LEU A 12 27.09 14.31 -12.23
N HIS A 13 26.59 14.33 -11.00
CA HIS A 13 27.42 14.23 -9.80
C HIS A 13 27.91 12.81 -9.52
N LEU A 14 27.26 11.77 -10.06
CA LEU A 14 27.66 10.36 -9.92
C LEU A 14 28.62 9.91 -11.01
N SER A 15 28.64 10.57 -12.18
CA SER A 15 29.54 10.20 -13.29
C SER A 15 31.02 10.46 -13.00
N ASN A 16 31.31 11.31 -12.01
CA ASN A 16 32.67 11.67 -11.61
C ASN A 16 33.21 10.83 -10.44
N LEU A 17 32.39 9.92 -9.89
CA LEU A 17 32.75 9.07 -8.77
C LEU A 17 33.31 7.74 -9.25
N SER A 18 34.32 7.23 -8.56
CA SER A 18 34.78 5.85 -8.73
C SER A 18 33.68 4.86 -8.32
N LYS A 19 33.72 3.63 -8.85
CA LYS A 19 32.78 2.55 -8.48
C LYS A 19 32.59 2.41 -6.95
N PRO A 20 33.65 2.33 -6.11
CA PRO A 20 33.46 2.23 -4.67
C PRO A 20 32.78 3.47 -4.06
N GLU A 21 33.07 4.67 -4.56
CA GLU A 21 32.41 5.90 -4.10
C GLU A 21 30.93 5.94 -4.47
N ILE A 22 30.55 5.42 -5.65
CA ILE A 22 29.14 5.28 -6.05
C ILE A 22 28.41 4.30 -5.12
N ILE A 23 29.02 3.15 -4.83
CA ILE A 23 28.44 2.13 -3.94
C ILE A 23 28.22 2.72 -2.54
N GLU A 24 29.21 3.43 -2.01
CA GLU A 24 29.14 4.06 -0.69
C GLU A 24 28.08 5.17 -0.65
N TYR A 25 28.01 5.99 -1.70
CA TYR A 25 26.97 7.01 -1.85
C TYR A 25 25.56 6.39 -1.84
N LEU A 26 25.34 5.32 -2.63
CA LEU A 26 24.07 4.62 -2.69
C LEU A 26 23.72 3.96 -1.35
N ARG A 27 24.71 3.41 -0.64
CA ARG A 27 24.54 2.86 0.71
C ARG A 27 24.05 3.92 1.69
N ILE A 28 24.71 5.08 1.74
CA ILE A 28 24.33 6.19 2.63
C ILE A 28 22.94 6.72 2.28
N LYS A 29 22.65 6.93 0.98
CA LYS A 29 21.34 7.39 0.53
C LYS A 29 20.23 6.41 0.90
N HIS A 30 20.46 5.12 0.69
CA HIS A 30 19.51 4.09 1.09
C HIS A 30 19.29 4.07 2.61
N GLN A 31 20.36 4.07 3.40
CA GLN A 31 20.25 4.05 4.87
C GLN A 31 19.40 5.22 5.38
N ARG A 32 19.60 6.41 4.81
CA ARG A 32 18.80 7.59 5.14
C ARG A 32 17.33 7.45 4.75
N ILE A 33 17.05 7.01 3.52
CA ILE A 33 15.67 6.75 3.07
C ILE A 33 14.99 5.70 3.96
N TYR A 34 15.72 4.64 4.31
CA TYR A 34 15.23 3.59 5.20
C TYR A 34 14.89 4.12 6.59
N GLU A 35 15.76 4.92 7.20
CA GLU A 35 15.52 5.52 8.51
C GLU A 35 14.33 6.48 8.49
N GLU A 36 14.21 7.30 7.44
CA GLU A 36 13.08 8.21 7.26
C GLU A 36 11.75 7.44 7.07
N ILE A 37 11.73 6.40 6.23
CA ILE A 37 10.54 5.54 6.05
C ILE A 37 10.18 4.83 7.35
N HIS A 38 11.15 4.23 8.05
CA HIS A 38 10.88 3.50 9.27
C HIS A 38 10.39 4.44 10.38
N LEU A 39 10.94 5.64 10.49
CA LEU A 39 10.47 6.65 11.43
C LEU A 39 9.05 7.09 11.08
N LEU A 40 8.77 7.36 9.80
CA LEU A 40 7.44 7.73 9.32
C LEU A 40 6.43 6.64 9.61
N LEU A 41 6.74 5.37 9.32
CA LEU A 41 5.87 4.24 9.61
C LEU A 41 5.66 4.02 11.10
N LYS A 42 6.72 4.13 11.92
CA LYS A 42 6.60 3.99 13.38
C LYS A 42 5.69 5.06 13.98
N ILE A 43 5.77 6.29 13.48
CA ILE A 43 4.95 7.41 13.97
C ILE A 43 3.54 7.35 13.44
N SER A 44 3.35 6.96 12.16
CA SER A 44 2.08 7.03 11.45
C SER A 44 1.28 5.74 11.49
N SER A 45 1.86 4.61 11.90
CA SER A 45 1.21 3.31 11.82
C SER A 45 -0.12 3.24 12.61
N PRO A 46 -0.22 3.71 13.87
CA PRO A 46 -1.49 3.73 14.58
C PRO A 46 -2.57 4.59 13.89
N GLN A 47 -2.16 5.74 13.34
CA GLN A 47 -3.03 6.68 12.64
C GLN A 47 -3.48 6.09 11.29
N LEU A 48 -2.59 5.37 10.60
CA LEU A 48 -2.89 4.70 9.35
C LEU A 48 -3.87 3.55 9.55
N LEU A 49 -3.73 2.79 10.65
CA LEU A 49 -4.70 1.77 11.04
C LEU A 49 -6.07 2.39 11.33
N ALA A 50 -6.10 3.44 12.16
CA ALA A 50 -7.34 4.14 12.49
C ALA A 50 -8.00 4.73 11.23
N TYR A 51 -7.21 5.32 10.34
CA TYR A 51 -7.67 5.83 9.05
C TYR A 51 -8.29 4.71 8.21
N LEU A 52 -7.61 3.58 8.02
CA LEU A 52 -8.15 2.44 7.28
C LEU A 52 -9.46 1.89 7.88
N LEU A 53 -9.55 1.79 9.22
CA LEU A 53 -10.77 1.35 9.89
C LEU A 53 -11.94 2.33 9.66
N ILE A 54 -11.66 3.63 9.74
CA ILE A 54 -12.66 4.69 9.48
C ILE A 54 -13.12 4.64 8.02
N GLU A 55 -12.19 4.51 7.07
CA GLU A 55 -12.49 4.41 5.64
C GLU A 55 -13.40 3.20 5.33
N VAL A 56 -13.10 2.03 5.91
CA VAL A 56 -13.93 0.83 5.75
C VAL A 56 -15.32 1.04 6.37
N LEU A 57 -15.41 1.64 7.56
CA LEU A 57 -16.69 1.91 8.22
C LEU A 57 -17.56 2.87 7.38
N ILE A 58 -16.96 3.94 6.86
CA ILE A 58 -17.64 4.91 5.99
C ILE A 58 -18.20 4.20 4.75
N GLN A 59 -17.42 3.33 4.11
CA GLN A 59 -17.88 2.57 2.95
C GLN A 59 -19.04 1.61 3.28
N ILE A 60 -19.01 0.94 4.45
CA ILE A 60 -20.12 0.09 4.91
C ILE A 60 -21.40 0.92 5.07
N LEU A 61 -21.32 2.08 5.73
CA LEU A 61 -22.48 2.94 5.96
C LEU A 61 -23.08 3.46 4.66
N HIS A 62 -22.26 3.91 3.72
CA HIS A 62 -22.72 4.40 2.43
C HIS A 62 -23.34 3.28 1.58
N LEU A 63 -22.71 2.10 1.54
CA LEU A 63 -23.23 0.97 0.79
C LEU A 63 -24.56 0.48 1.37
N TYR A 64 -24.64 0.39 2.70
CA TYR A 64 -25.88 0.07 3.39
C TYR A 64 -27.00 1.08 3.08
N SER A 65 -26.70 2.37 3.12
CA SER A 65 -27.64 3.44 2.76
C SER A 65 -28.19 3.26 1.35
N ILE A 66 -27.32 2.99 0.35
CA ILE A 66 -27.73 2.74 -1.04
C ILE A 66 -28.71 1.57 -1.10
N ILE A 67 -28.37 0.42 -0.50
CA ILE A 67 -29.20 -0.77 -0.61
C ILE A 67 -30.54 -0.58 0.08
N VAL A 68 -30.56 0.07 1.24
CA VAL A 68 -31.81 0.39 1.95
C VAL A 68 -32.72 1.27 1.09
N HIS A 69 -32.18 2.28 0.39
CA HIS A 69 -32.97 3.12 -0.51
C HIS A 69 -33.47 2.39 -1.77
N ILE A 70 -32.69 1.44 -2.29
CA ILE A 70 -33.09 0.63 -3.45
C ILE A 70 -34.19 -0.39 -3.07
N ILE A 71 -34.00 -1.13 -1.97
CA ILE A 71 -34.90 -2.23 -1.59
C ILE A 71 -36.24 -1.70 -1.07
N TYR A 72 -36.21 -0.76 -0.15
CA TYR A 72 -37.43 -0.30 0.53
C TYR A 72 -38.17 0.77 -0.26
N LYS A 73 -37.67 1.15 -1.45
CA LYS A 73 -38.26 2.13 -2.37
C LYS A 73 -38.93 3.27 -1.60
N PHE A 74 -38.17 3.94 -0.74
CA PHE A 74 -38.75 5.05 0.03
C PHE A 74 -39.33 6.04 -0.98
N ASP A 75 -40.62 6.36 -0.84
CA ASP A 75 -41.33 7.42 -1.61
C ASP A 75 -40.81 8.82 -1.25
N ASN A 76 -39.55 8.90 -0.81
CA ASN A 76 -38.87 10.12 -0.46
C ASN A 76 -38.33 10.78 -1.75
N PRO A 77 -38.72 12.03 -2.05
CA PRO A 77 -38.21 12.77 -3.21
C PRO A 77 -36.68 12.92 -3.20
N THR A 78 -36.00 12.73 -2.07
CA THR A 78 -34.53 12.79 -1.94
C THR A 78 -33.84 11.42 -2.02
N ALA A 79 -34.56 10.33 -2.28
CA ALA A 79 -33.95 8.99 -2.35
C ALA A 79 -32.91 8.91 -3.48
N GLY A 80 -33.23 9.47 -4.66
CA GLY A 80 -32.31 9.49 -5.80
C GLY A 80 -31.03 10.28 -5.52
N SER A 81 -31.13 11.48 -4.94
CA SER A 81 -29.96 12.28 -4.59
C SER A 81 -29.11 11.63 -3.49
N THR A 82 -29.77 10.96 -2.53
CA THR A 82 -29.09 10.20 -1.48
C THR A 82 -28.27 9.06 -2.08
N ILE A 83 -28.84 8.25 -2.98
CA ILE A 83 -28.11 7.16 -3.65
C ILE A 83 -26.89 7.72 -4.39
N ILE A 84 -27.05 8.80 -5.17
CA ILE A 84 -25.94 9.41 -5.93
C ILE A 84 -24.82 9.87 -5.00
N LEU A 85 -25.13 10.60 -3.93
CA LEU A 85 -24.13 11.09 -2.98
C LEU A 85 -23.39 9.95 -2.29
N ASN A 86 -24.09 8.88 -1.91
CA ASN A 86 -23.46 7.71 -1.30
C ASN A 86 -22.56 6.98 -2.31
N CYS A 87 -22.96 6.86 -3.59
CA CYS A 87 -22.11 6.27 -4.63
C CYS A 87 -20.83 7.08 -4.85
N ILE A 88 -20.93 8.41 -4.95
CA ILE A 88 -19.77 9.30 -5.08
C ILE A 88 -18.83 9.12 -3.87
N SER A 89 -19.39 9.06 -2.67
CA SER A 89 -18.63 8.85 -1.44
C SER A 89 -17.86 7.52 -1.47
N ILE A 90 -18.52 6.41 -1.84
CA ILE A 90 -17.86 5.09 -1.96
C ILE A 90 -16.69 5.15 -2.95
N VAL A 91 -16.88 5.76 -4.12
CA VAL A 91 -15.82 5.88 -5.13
C VAL A 91 -14.67 6.74 -4.59
N TRP A 92 -14.97 7.87 -3.95
CA TRP A 92 -13.97 8.76 -3.38
C TRP A 92 -13.12 8.07 -2.31
N HIS A 93 -13.77 7.47 -1.31
CA HIS A 93 -13.12 6.77 -0.20
C HIS A 93 -12.40 5.51 -0.67
N GLY A 94 -12.98 4.77 -1.62
CA GLY A 94 -12.35 3.61 -2.25
C GLY A 94 -11.05 3.96 -2.98
N ASN A 95 -11.04 5.08 -3.70
CA ASN A 95 -9.82 5.57 -4.36
C ASN A 95 -8.72 5.93 -3.35
N GLY A 96 -9.05 6.53 -2.20
CA GLY A 96 -8.08 6.84 -1.14
C GLY A 96 -7.35 5.60 -0.63
N VAL A 97 -8.10 4.54 -0.30
CA VAL A 97 -7.55 3.25 0.13
C VAL A 97 -6.72 2.60 -1.00
N TYR A 98 -7.22 2.64 -2.24
CA TYR A 98 -6.50 2.13 -3.40
C TYR A 98 -5.15 2.84 -3.61
N TYR A 99 -5.12 4.17 -3.58
CA TYR A 99 -3.89 4.96 -3.73
C TYR A 99 -2.86 4.64 -2.65
N LEU A 100 -3.31 4.44 -1.40
CA LEU A 100 -2.42 4.02 -0.33
C LEU A 100 -1.79 2.65 -0.64
N CYS A 101 -2.61 1.64 -0.96
CA CYS A 101 -2.13 0.30 -1.26
C CYS A 101 -1.21 0.28 -2.49
N TRP A 102 -1.54 1.07 -3.52
CA TRP A 102 -0.75 1.21 -4.74
C TRP A 102 0.64 1.79 -4.46
N ASN A 103 0.73 2.86 -3.68
CA ASN A 103 2.02 3.46 -3.31
C ASN A 103 2.88 2.50 -2.47
N MET A 104 2.27 1.75 -1.55
CA MET A 104 2.97 0.72 -0.77
C MET A 104 3.50 -0.40 -1.67
N ASN A 105 2.71 -0.83 -2.66
CA ASN A 105 3.16 -1.81 -3.64
C ASN A 105 4.34 -1.30 -4.48
N ILE A 106 4.30 -0.05 -4.95
CA ILE A 106 5.43 0.57 -5.68
C ILE A 106 6.69 0.56 -4.81
N LEU A 107 6.57 0.94 -3.53
CA LEU A 107 7.71 0.98 -2.63
C LEU A 107 8.32 -0.41 -2.43
N ASN A 108 7.49 -1.44 -2.23
CA ASN A 108 7.93 -2.83 -2.14
C ASN A 108 8.66 -3.28 -3.43
N GLU A 109 8.13 -2.94 -4.61
CA GLU A 109 8.78 -3.24 -5.88
C GLU A 109 10.15 -2.55 -6.03
N MET A 110 10.26 -1.29 -5.59
CA MET A 110 11.53 -0.55 -5.65
C MET A 110 12.60 -1.19 -4.75
N VAL A 111 12.22 -1.62 -3.54
CA VAL A 111 13.10 -2.34 -2.61
C VAL A 111 13.59 -3.66 -3.24
N GLU A 112 12.69 -4.44 -3.86
CA GLU A 112 13.07 -5.68 -4.53
C GLU A 112 13.93 -5.48 -5.78
N ARG A 113 13.70 -4.40 -6.54
CA ARG A 113 14.59 -4.02 -7.65
C ARG A 113 15.99 -3.68 -7.15
N LEU A 114 16.10 -2.89 -6.09
CA LEU A 114 17.39 -2.56 -5.48
C LEU A 114 18.11 -3.80 -4.98
N ARG A 115 17.39 -4.72 -4.32
CA ARG A 115 17.94 -6.00 -3.85
C ARG A 115 18.52 -6.84 -4.98
N ARG A 116 17.83 -6.91 -6.13
CA ARG A 116 18.32 -7.59 -7.34
C ARG A 116 19.58 -6.94 -7.91
N ILE A 117 19.62 -5.61 -8.01
CA ILE A 117 20.80 -4.87 -8.49
C ILE A 117 22.00 -5.14 -7.58
N LEU A 118 21.84 -5.03 -6.27
CA LEU A 118 22.92 -5.28 -5.31
C LEU A 118 23.39 -6.73 -5.34
N THR A 119 22.47 -7.67 -5.54
CA THR A 119 22.80 -9.09 -5.71
C THR A 119 23.65 -9.31 -6.96
N LEU A 120 23.33 -8.65 -8.07
CA LEU A 120 24.15 -8.70 -9.28
C LEU A 120 25.55 -8.11 -9.02
N CYS A 121 25.63 -6.94 -8.38
CA CYS A 121 26.90 -6.30 -8.04
C CYS A 121 27.79 -7.20 -7.15
N LYS A 122 27.19 -7.91 -6.19
CA LYS A 122 27.86 -8.89 -5.34
C LYS A 122 28.53 -10.03 -6.13
N PHE A 123 27.89 -10.49 -7.21
CA PHE A 123 28.46 -11.55 -8.06
C PHE A 123 29.55 -11.05 -9.00
N THR A 124 29.60 -9.75 -9.28
CA THR A 124 30.58 -9.14 -10.19
C THR A 124 31.78 -8.52 -9.50
N THR A 125 31.76 -8.36 -8.17
CA THR A 125 32.92 -7.85 -7.42
C THR A 125 33.89 -8.97 -7.08
N GLU A 126 35.17 -8.70 -7.27
CA GLU A 126 36.29 -9.58 -6.90
C GLU A 126 36.84 -9.24 -5.51
N ASP A 127 36.50 -8.08 -4.94
CA ASP A 127 36.95 -7.66 -3.63
C ASP A 127 36.12 -8.30 -2.50
N ALA A 128 36.81 -8.90 -1.54
CA ALA A 128 36.19 -9.61 -0.43
C ALA A 128 35.44 -8.67 0.54
N GLU A 129 35.93 -7.44 0.72
CA GLU A 129 35.28 -6.46 1.59
C GLU A 129 34.02 -5.87 0.92
N GLU A 130 34.08 -5.49 -0.36
CA GLU A 130 32.90 -5.11 -1.14
C GLU A 130 31.83 -6.22 -1.13
N HIS A 131 32.24 -7.48 -1.33
CA HIS A 131 31.34 -8.62 -1.31
C HIS A 131 30.64 -8.77 0.06
N ARG A 132 31.37 -8.51 1.16
CA ARG A 132 30.81 -8.51 2.52
C ARG A 132 29.83 -7.35 2.72
N GLN A 133 30.15 -6.14 2.25
CA GLN A 133 29.27 -4.98 2.32
C GLN A 133 27.97 -5.21 1.55
N PHE A 134 28.03 -5.74 0.33
CA PHE A 134 26.83 -6.09 -0.43
C PHE A 134 25.98 -7.14 0.29
N ARG A 135 26.59 -8.16 0.91
CA ARG A 135 25.87 -9.17 1.68
C ARG A 135 25.13 -8.56 2.87
N ILE A 136 25.80 -7.70 3.63
CA ILE A 136 25.19 -6.99 4.77
C ILE A 136 24.02 -6.13 4.28
N PHE A 137 24.19 -5.43 3.17
CA PHE A 137 23.18 -4.54 2.63
C PHE A 137 21.96 -5.32 2.10
N ILE A 138 22.17 -6.38 1.32
CA ILE A 138 21.09 -7.28 0.88
C ILE A 138 20.36 -7.90 2.07
N ASN A 139 21.07 -8.31 3.12
CA ASN A 139 20.45 -8.85 4.32
C ASN A 139 19.59 -7.80 5.05
N LYS A 140 20.06 -6.55 5.15
CA LYS A 140 19.27 -5.44 5.72
C LYS A 140 18.00 -5.17 4.90
N LEU A 141 18.10 -5.19 3.57
CA LEU A 141 16.95 -5.08 2.67
C LEU A 141 15.98 -6.26 2.82
N GLY A 142 16.49 -7.48 2.97
CA GLY A 142 15.65 -8.67 3.18
C GLY A 142 14.91 -8.71 4.52
N HIS A 143 15.37 -7.94 5.52
CA HIS A 143 14.66 -7.73 6.79
C HIS A 143 13.67 -6.58 6.74
N GLN A 144 13.65 -5.80 5.66
CA GLN A 144 12.55 -4.91 5.34
C GLN A 144 11.38 -5.79 4.91
N LYS A 145 10.76 -6.47 5.89
CA LYS A 145 9.43 -7.06 5.72
C LYS A 145 8.54 -5.98 5.14
N SER A 146 7.58 -6.43 4.35
CA SER A 146 6.41 -5.67 3.94
C SER A 146 6.01 -4.62 4.97
N ILE A 147 5.56 -3.46 4.51
CA ILE A 147 5.19 -2.36 5.42
C ILE A 147 4.06 -2.85 6.33
N LEU A 148 4.44 -3.25 7.54
CA LEU A 148 3.55 -3.73 8.58
C LEU A 148 3.04 -2.51 9.32
N ILE A 149 1.74 -2.30 9.28
CA ILE A 149 1.06 -1.51 10.28
C ILE A 149 1.08 -2.30 11.59
N ASN A 150 1.75 -1.72 12.58
CA ASN A 150 1.70 -2.14 13.98
C ASN A 150 2.15 -3.59 14.19
N ASP A 151 3.02 -4.12 13.32
CA ASP A 151 3.48 -5.52 13.28
C ASP A 151 2.41 -6.59 12.98
N TYR A 152 1.13 -6.21 12.82
CA TYR A 152 0.02 -7.15 12.63
C TYR A 152 -0.54 -7.17 11.21
N PHE A 153 -0.34 -6.10 10.43
CA PHE A 153 -1.10 -5.90 9.21
C PHE A 153 -0.23 -5.38 8.06
N GLU A 154 0.01 -6.24 7.08
CA GLU A 154 0.72 -5.87 5.85
C GLU A 154 -0.22 -5.10 4.92
N ILE A 155 0.17 -3.89 4.51
CA ILE A 155 -0.55 -3.16 3.47
C ILE A 155 0.03 -3.50 2.10
N ASP A 156 -0.70 -4.28 1.33
CA ASP A 156 -0.43 -4.53 -0.08
C ASP A 156 -1.73 -4.45 -0.90
N LEU A 157 -1.62 -4.62 -2.22
CA LEU A 157 -2.81 -4.67 -3.09
C LEU A 157 -3.69 -5.91 -2.83
N GLY A 158 -3.12 -6.98 -2.25
CA GLY A 158 -3.83 -8.21 -1.92
C GLY A 158 -4.94 -8.01 -0.89
N ILE A 159 -4.85 -6.95 -0.07
CA ILE A 159 -5.83 -6.65 0.98
C ILE A 159 -7.16 -6.07 0.48
N ILE A 160 -7.18 -5.56 -0.76
CA ILE A 160 -8.36 -4.93 -1.35
C ILE A 160 -9.51 -5.94 -1.44
N GLY A 161 -9.23 -7.16 -1.87
CA GLY A 161 -10.23 -8.23 -1.98
C GLY A 161 -10.92 -8.55 -0.65
N PRO A 162 -10.16 -8.89 0.42
CA PRO A 162 -10.70 -9.08 1.76
C PRO A 162 -11.49 -7.89 2.30
N VAL A 163 -11.04 -6.65 2.07
CA VAL A 163 -11.76 -5.44 2.49
C VAL A 163 -13.12 -5.34 1.81
N VAL A 164 -13.17 -5.50 0.49
CA VAL A 164 -14.43 -5.51 -0.28
C VAL A 164 -15.36 -6.64 0.20
N GLY A 165 -14.81 -7.84 0.40
CA GLY A 165 -15.57 -8.99 0.91
C GLY A 165 -16.17 -8.74 2.30
N ASN A 166 -15.41 -8.11 3.20
CA ASN A 166 -15.90 -7.75 4.53
C ASN A 166 -17.00 -6.68 4.46
N ILE A 167 -16.82 -5.64 3.64
CA ILE A 167 -17.85 -4.61 3.43
C ILE A 167 -19.16 -5.25 2.96
N LEU A 168 -19.10 -6.11 1.93
CA LEU A 168 -20.27 -6.83 1.43
C LEU A 168 -20.90 -7.72 2.50
N THR A 169 -20.08 -8.46 3.25
CA THR A 169 -20.56 -9.34 4.33
C THR A 169 -21.32 -8.57 5.40
N TYR A 170 -20.75 -7.47 5.91
CA TYR A 170 -21.40 -6.64 6.92
C TYR A 170 -22.72 -6.06 6.42
N VAL A 171 -22.75 -5.58 5.18
CA VAL A 171 -23.96 -5.03 4.58
C VAL A 171 -25.03 -6.11 4.40
N LEU A 172 -24.67 -7.30 3.90
CA LEU A 172 -25.61 -8.42 3.74
C LEU A 172 -26.18 -8.90 5.08
N VAL A 173 -25.33 -9.04 6.10
CA VAL A 173 -25.76 -9.39 7.46
C VAL A 173 -26.71 -8.32 8.01
N ALA A 174 -26.38 -7.04 7.86
CA ALA A 174 -27.25 -5.95 8.32
C ALA A 174 -28.61 -5.92 7.61
N LEU A 175 -28.68 -6.39 6.36
CA LEU A 175 -29.95 -6.52 5.63
C LEU A 175 -30.80 -7.68 6.15
N GLN A 176 -30.19 -8.80 6.55
CA GLN A 176 -30.91 -9.94 7.13
C GLN A 176 -31.70 -9.55 8.40
N PHE A 177 -31.14 -8.66 9.22
CA PHE A 177 -31.83 -8.15 10.42
C PHE A 177 -32.92 -7.11 10.14
N LYS A 178 -33.02 -6.58 8.91
CA LYS A 178 -34.03 -5.59 8.52
C LYS A 178 -35.25 -6.17 7.80
N ILE A 179 -35.22 -7.45 7.40
CA ILE A 179 -36.38 -8.11 6.77
C ILE A 179 -37.51 -8.18 7.82
N PRO A 180 -38.63 -7.44 7.66
CA PRO A 180 -39.76 -7.61 8.56
C PRO A 180 -40.38 -9.00 8.34
N PRO A 181 -41.00 -9.61 9.37
CA PRO A 181 -41.67 -10.89 9.20
C PRO A 181 -42.69 -10.81 8.06
N GLN A 182 -42.66 -11.78 7.16
CA GLN A 182 -43.69 -11.95 6.14
C GLN A 182 -45.05 -12.00 6.85
N LYS A 183 -45.93 -11.04 6.56
CA LYS A 183 -47.35 -11.19 6.87
C LYS A 183 -47.88 -12.32 5.98
N THR A 184 -47.92 -13.53 6.53
CA THR A 184 -48.71 -14.63 5.99
C THR A 184 -50.17 -14.27 6.17
N ASN A 185 -50.87 -13.99 5.08
CA ASN A 185 -52.33 -14.04 5.01
C ASN A 185 -52.77 -15.48 4.77
#